data_AF-A0A9N9IRL6-F1
#
_entry.id   AF-A0A9N9IRL6-F1
#
_cell.length_a   1.000
_cell.length_b   1.000
_cell.length_c   1.000
_cell.angle_alpha   90.00
_cell.angle_beta   90.00
_cell.angle_gamma   90.00
#
_symmetry.space_group_name_H-M   'P 1'
#
loop_
_entity.id
_entity.type
_entity.pdbx_description
1 polymer ?
#
loop_
_entity_poly.entity_id
_entity_poly.type
_entity_poly.pdbx_seq_one_letter_code
_entity_poly.pdbx_strand_id
1 'polypeptide(L)'
;CVTCPEPICPLCVFTTKCWIQKRFCYSCGSTHCVKSPKRCIFCPQIYPTCGQCPPNYKCQVWNQDCFTCAQARCVPESYDPNDYDSEGYGLEK
;
A
#
# COMPACT_ATOMS: atom_id res chain seq x y z
N CYS A 1 6.49 9.31 -8.21
CA CYS A 1 5.20 8.74 -7.77
C CYS A 1 4.16 9.83 -7.76
N VAL A 2 2.88 9.50 -7.73
CA VAL A 2 1.83 10.52 -7.60
C VAL A 2 1.91 11.17 -6.23
N THR A 3 1.81 12.50 -6.17
CA THR A 3 1.68 13.22 -4.90
C THR A 3 0.30 12.96 -4.34
N CYS A 4 0.23 12.51 -3.08
CA CYS A 4 -1.01 12.04 -2.47
C CYS A 4 -1.41 12.88 -1.27
N PRO A 5 -2.69 13.25 -1.14
CA PRO A 5 -3.18 13.86 0.09
C PRO A 5 -3.09 12.86 1.25
N GLU A 6 -2.99 13.36 2.48
CA GLU A 6 -3.09 12.54 3.68
C GLU A 6 -4.44 11.79 3.71
N PRO A 7 -4.43 10.45 3.89
CA PRO A 7 -5.66 9.69 3.97
C PRO A 7 -6.42 10.06 5.25
N ILE A 8 -7.65 10.53 5.09
CA ILE A 8 -8.53 10.90 6.22
C ILE A 8 -9.53 9.75 6.46
N CYS A 9 -9.57 9.26 7.69
CA CYS A 9 -10.55 8.26 8.12
C CYS A 9 -11.94 8.89 8.29
N PRO A 10 -12.98 8.42 7.56
CA PRO A 10 -14.34 8.83 7.85
C PRO A 10 -14.83 8.18 9.17
N LEU A 11 -15.89 8.75 9.75
CA LEU A 11 -16.57 8.12 10.88
C LEU A 11 -17.22 6.81 10.43
N CYS A 12 -16.60 5.70 10.82
CA CYS A 12 -17.11 4.37 10.58
C CYS A 12 -18.25 4.04 11.58
N VAL A 13 -19.25 3.26 11.14
CA VAL A 13 -20.34 2.79 12.01
C VAL A 13 -19.79 1.99 13.19
N PHE A 14 -20.46 2.00 14.34
CA PHE A 14 -19.95 1.45 15.62
C PHE A 14 -19.27 0.08 15.58
N THR A 15 -19.68 -0.82 14.68
CA THR A 15 -19.10 -2.18 14.58
C THR A 15 -17.91 -2.28 13.62
N THR A 16 -17.52 -1.18 12.99
CA THR A 16 -16.48 -1.10 11.96
C THR A 16 -15.36 -0.18 12.41
N LYS A 17 -14.11 -0.58 12.17
CA LYS A 17 -12.92 0.25 12.40
C LYS A 17 -12.46 0.85 11.07
N CYS A 18 -11.92 2.06 11.10
CA CYS A 18 -11.28 2.62 9.90
C CYS A 18 -9.91 1.98 9.70
N TRP A 19 -9.62 1.59 8.47
CA TRP A 19 -8.34 1.07 8.03
C TRP A 19 -7.83 1.90 6.87
N ILE A 20 -6.55 2.23 6.91
CA ILE A 20 -5.87 2.96 5.84
C ILE A 20 -5.02 1.95 5.07
N GLN A 21 -5.30 1.80 3.78
CA GLN A 21 -4.48 1.02 2.85
C GLN A 21 -3.16 1.76 2.61
N LYS A 22 -2.05 1.03 2.46
CA LYS A 22 -0.76 1.65 2.18
C LYS A 22 -0.77 2.38 0.85
N ARG A 23 0.04 3.43 0.78
CA ARG A 23 0.31 4.13 -0.48
C ARG A 23 1.23 3.28 -1.34
N PHE A 24 0.95 3.26 -2.64
CA PHE A 24 1.82 2.72 -3.67
C PHE A 24 2.21 3.85 -4.61
N CYS A 25 3.29 3.69 -5.38
CA CYS A 25 3.79 4.77 -6.23
C CYS A 25 2.75 5.38 -7.21
N TYR A 26 1.72 4.62 -7.57
CA TYR A 26 0.63 5.04 -8.46
C TYR A 26 -0.75 5.01 -7.79
N SER A 27 -0.83 4.74 -6.48
CA SER A 27 -2.08 4.70 -5.72
C SER A 27 -1.88 5.41 -4.39
N CYS A 28 -2.73 6.38 -4.09
CA CYS A 28 -2.68 7.10 -2.83
C CYS A 28 -3.15 6.29 -1.61
N GLY A 29 -3.41 5.00 -1.79
CA GLY A 29 -4.14 4.21 -0.80
C GLY A 29 -5.60 4.67 -0.72
N SER A 30 -6.42 3.87 -0.06
CA SER A 30 -7.82 4.14 0.23
C SER A 30 -8.11 3.92 1.71
N THR A 31 -9.18 4.52 2.20
CA THR A 31 -9.68 4.26 3.56
C THR A 31 -10.87 3.32 3.50
N HIS A 32 -10.93 2.39 4.46
CA HIS A 32 -11.93 1.32 4.49
C HIS A 32 -12.52 1.18 5.90
N CYS A 33 -13.84 1.21 6.01
CA CYS A 33 -14.52 0.82 7.25
C CYS A 33 -14.71 -0.71 7.25
N VAL A 34 -13.98 -1.42 8.11
CA VAL A 34 -13.96 -2.89 8.14
C VAL A 34 -14.58 -3.42 9.42
N LYS A 35 -15.52 -4.37 9.28
CA LYS A 35 -16.13 -5.10 10.39
C LYS A 35 -15.26 -6.29 10.80
N SER A 36 -15.08 -6.51 12.10
CA SER A 36 -14.40 -7.71 12.60
C SER A 36 -15.26 -8.98 12.42
N PRO A 37 -14.68 -10.16 12.10
CA PRO A 37 -13.25 -10.40 11.90
C PRO A 37 -12.77 -9.95 10.51
N LYS A 38 -11.57 -9.36 10.50
CA LYS A 38 -10.87 -8.87 9.32
C LYS A 38 -10.56 -10.05 8.38
N ARG A 39 -11.17 -10.07 7.20
CA ARG A 39 -10.76 -10.96 6.11
C ARG A 39 -9.89 -10.17 5.16
N CYS A 40 -8.58 -10.36 5.25
CA CYS A 40 -7.67 -9.82 4.25
C CYS A 40 -7.85 -10.53 2.92
N ILE A 41 -7.53 -9.81 1.85
CA ILE A 41 -7.47 -10.44 0.54
C ILE A 41 -6.44 -11.57 0.56
N PHE A 42 -6.76 -12.66 -0.11
CA PHE A 42 -5.83 -13.75 -0.30
C PHE A 42 -5.02 -13.50 -1.57
N CYS A 43 -3.71 -13.38 -1.42
CA CYS A 43 -2.79 -13.11 -2.52
C CYS A 43 -2.06 -14.41 -2.89
N PRO A 44 -2.30 -14.97 -4.09
CA PRO A 44 -1.66 -16.21 -4.50
C PRO A 44 -0.17 -16.05 -4.81
N GLN A 45 0.31 -14.83 -5.10
CA GLN A 45 1.73 -14.55 -5.31
C GLN A 45 2.43 -14.17 -3.99
N ILE A 46 3.44 -14.96 -3.63
CA ILE A 46 4.19 -14.80 -2.37
C ILE A 46 5.33 -13.77 -2.52
N TYR A 47 5.98 -13.71 -3.69
CA TYR A 47 7.12 -12.82 -3.95
C TYR A 47 7.04 -12.19 -5.35
N PRO A 48 6.57 -10.94 -5.48
CA PRO A 48 6.59 -10.25 -6.76
C PRO A 48 8.04 -9.89 -7.11
N THR A 49 8.40 -10.06 -8.38
CA THR A 49 9.72 -9.70 -8.90
C THR A 49 9.57 -8.83 -10.13
N CYS A 50 10.49 -7.89 -10.32
CA CYS A 50 10.62 -7.23 -11.61
C CYS A 50 11.40 -8.14 -12.56
N GLY A 51 11.09 -8.07 -13.85
CA GLY A 51 12.03 -8.52 -14.87
C GLY A 51 13.25 -7.60 -14.95
N GLN A 52 13.87 -7.54 -16.13
CA GLN A 52 14.98 -6.62 -16.37
C GLN A 52 14.46 -5.18 -16.46
N CYS A 53 14.86 -4.32 -15.52
CA CYS A 53 14.51 -2.92 -15.55
C CYS A 53 15.32 -2.15 -16.61
N PRO A 54 14.77 -1.09 -17.22
CA PRO A 54 15.51 -0.20 -18.11
C PRO A 54 16.71 0.47 -17.40
N PRO A 55 17.70 0.99 -18.15
CA PRO A 55 18.79 1.78 -17.57
C PRO A 55 18.27 2.97 -16.75
N ASN A 56 18.91 3.25 -15.61
CA ASN A 56 18.50 4.25 -14.61
C ASN A 56 17.20 3.95 -13.84
N TYR A 57 16.72 2.70 -13.90
CA TYR A 57 15.61 2.22 -13.08
C TYR A 57 16.05 1.06 -12.18
N LYS A 58 15.50 1.03 -10.97
CA LYS A 58 15.66 -0.06 -10.02
C LYS A 58 14.35 -0.79 -9.79
N CYS A 59 14.43 -2.07 -9.42
CA CYS A 59 13.25 -2.81 -9.01
C CYS A 59 12.85 -2.40 -7.59
N GLN A 60 11.65 -1.84 -7.45
CA GLN A 60 11.03 -1.60 -6.15
C GLN A 60 9.98 -2.67 -5.88
N VAL A 61 10.04 -3.24 -4.69
CA VAL A 61 9.05 -4.17 -4.16
C VAL A 61 8.23 -3.45 -3.08
N TRP A 62 6.91 -3.54 -3.19
CA TRP A 62 5.98 -3.18 -2.12
C TRP A 62 5.38 -4.45 -1.54
N ASN A 63 5.48 -4.59 -0.23
CA ASN A 63 4.91 -5.72 0.49
C ASN A 63 3.38 -5.69 0.45
N GLN A 64 2.76 -6.87 0.56
CA GLN A 64 1.31 -6.97 0.66
C GLN A 64 0.79 -6.26 1.91
N ASP A 65 -0.41 -5.70 1.81
CA ASP A 65 -1.22 -5.28 2.94
C ASP A 65 -2.57 -6.04 2.91
N CYS A 66 -3.51 -5.67 3.79
CA CYS A 66 -4.78 -6.39 3.88
C CYS A 66 -5.71 -6.20 2.67
N PHE A 67 -5.49 -5.15 1.89
CA PHE A 67 -6.33 -4.73 0.77
C PHE A 67 -5.62 -4.84 -0.58
N THR A 68 -4.30 -5.06 -0.58
CA THR A 68 -3.44 -5.03 -1.75
C THR A 68 -2.40 -6.13 -1.69
N CYS A 69 -2.29 -6.90 -2.77
CA CYS A 69 -1.21 -7.86 -2.90
C CYS A 69 0.13 -7.18 -3.07
N ALA A 70 1.19 -7.89 -2.75
CA ALA A 70 2.55 -7.44 -2.98
C ALA A 70 2.75 -7.14 -4.47
N GLN A 71 3.51 -6.09 -4.78
CA GLN A 71 3.78 -5.67 -6.16
C GLN A 71 5.26 -5.37 -6.35
N ALA A 72 5.77 -5.57 -7.56
CA ALA A 72 7.11 -5.18 -7.95
C ALA A 72 7.05 -4.38 -9.25
N ARG A 73 7.76 -3.25 -9.32
CA ARG A 73 7.87 -2.44 -10.54
C ARG A 73 9.23 -1.75 -10.64
N CYS A 74 9.61 -1.44 -11.87
CA CYS A 74 10.75 -0.58 -12.16
C CYS A 74 10.40 0.88 -11.84
N VAL A 75 11.17 1.50 -10.98
CA VAL A 75 11.07 2.92 -10.59
C VAL A 75 12.39 3.61 -10.90
N PRO A 76 12.43 4.94 -11.11
CA PRO A 76 13.68 5.67 -11.29
C PRO A 76 14.66 5.38 -10.13
N GLU A 77 15.97 5.35 -10.38
CA GLU A 77 16.94 5.11 -9.30
C GLU A 77 16.84 6.13 -8.16
N SER A 78 16.45 7.37 -8.48
CA SER A 78 16.19 8.45 -7.53
C SER A 78 14.95 8.24 -6.66
N TYR A 79 14.16 7.19 -6.88
CA TYR A 79 12.99 6.89 -6.07
C TYR A 79 13.39 6.49 -4.65
N ASP A 80 12.90 7.21 -3.64
CA ASP A 80 13.01 6.84 -2.24
C ASP A 80 11.70 6.19 -1.76
N PRO A 81 11.72 4.91 -1.34
CA PRO A 81 10.53 4.27 -0.76
C PRO A 81 10.09 4.92 0.56
N ASN A 82 11.01 5.50 1.35
CA ASN A 82 10.75 6.06 2.68
C ASN A 82 10.14 7.47 2.64
N ASP A 83 10.26 8.18 1.51
CA ASP A 83 9.54 9.45 1.28
C ASP A 83 8.00 9.23 1.30
N TYR A 84 7.55 7.97 1.15
CA TYR A 84 6.13 7.60 1.11
C TYR A 84 5.75 6.50 2.11
N ASP A 85 6.71 5.87 2.79
CA ASP A 85 6.46 4.91 3.86
C ASP A 85 6.15 5.68 5.16
N SER A 86 5.02 6.40 5.16
CA SER A 86 4.32 6.61 6.42
C SER A 86 3.87 5.23 6.84
N GLU A 87 4.49 4.71 7.90
CA GLU A 87 4.25 3.39 8.46
C GLU A 87 2.75 3.11 8.58
N GLY A 88 2.20 2.47 7.55
CA GLY A 88 0.85 1.93 7.55
C GLY A 88 0.82 0.66 8.39
N TYR A 89 1.07 0.80 9.68
CA TYR A 89 0.42 -0.09 10.64
C TYR A 89 -1.08 0.14 10.50
N GLY A 90 -1.89 -0.89 10.72
CA GLY A 90 -3.30 -0.66 10.98
C GLY A 90 -3.42 0.19 12.23
N LEU A 91 -3.31 1.51 12.08
CA LEU A 91 -3.57 2.48 13.12
C LEU A 91 -5.07 2.45 13.32
N GLU A 92 -5.48 1.61 14.26
CA GLU A 92 -6.74 1.74 14.95
C GLU A 92 -6.72 3.12 15.61
N LYS A 93 -7.37 4.11 14.99
CA LYS A 93 -7.78 5.34 15.66
C LYS A 93 -9.29 5.30 15.88
#